data_AF-A0A2P4Z790-F1
#
_entry.id   AF-A0A2P4Z790-F1
#
_cell.length_a   1.000
_cell.length_b   1.000
_cell.length_c   1.000
_cell.angle_alpha   90.00
_cell.angle_beta   90.00
_cell.angle_gamma   90.00
#
_symmetry.space_group_name_H-M   'P 1'
#
loop_
_entity.id
_entity.type
_entity.pdbx_description
1 polymer ?
#
loop_
_entity_poly.entity_id
_entity_poly.type
_entity_poly.pdbx_seq_one_letter_code
_entity_poly.pdbx_strand_id
1 'polypeptide(L)'
;MSLDIWPPVSPAELKIKVAETQQTEDCDWVLLEGGENKPGGMLISFKKRELAWIVGRTLKACEDLKHGLEDCYALLAPVDPGSTLVMSTPRNERVKGTITRVGTRIVKGTLSLQFRTIAPQTLTLSQSFPVHIHGLDALHTHLTESIDLLGLLLSNNRISDSASETNASSTTNAAQALSSGMRLLADSITSSIALLKGPPLNEADTSWTTQSCPPSHFTPPLTQNFSFYITLQECSIVLLMRALEPVHAPMHFGTKLGLAIGTFRRLEHDEMDVIFKYKPGGDDYSDTKRVSANHTVDPPAASRPQTADSQLEEVYVREKVRVESADPSLISLYSKLGYLSILLDQARRNLDAVMNLQLKEYTK
;
A
#
# COMPACT_ATOMS: atom_id res chain seq x y z
N MET A 1 23.41 11.67 -9.34
CA MET A 1 24.01 12.69 -8.46
C MET A 1 24.60 11.95 -7.28
N SER A 2 25.93 12.03 -7.11
CA SER A 2 26.65 11.35 -6.02
C SER A 2 26.40 12.12 -4.73
N LEU A 3 25.79 11.50 -3.72
CA LEU A 3 25.69 12.04 -2.37
C LEU A 3 26.62 11.21 -1.49
N ASP A 4 27.58 11.89 -0.89
CA ASP A 4 28.57 11.33 0.02
C ASP A 4 27.88 10.65 1.21
N ILE A 5 27.86 9.32 1.18
CA ILE A 5 27.47 8.50 2.32
C ILE A 5 28.63 8.56 3.31
N TRP A 6 28.50 9.37 4.35
CA TRP A 6 29.49 9.41 5.43
C TRP A 6 29.42 8.12 6.24
N PRO A 7 30.54 7.44 6.52
CA PRO A 7 30.53 6.24 7.35
C PRO A 7 30.11 6.58 8.80
N PRO A 8 29.54 5.60 9.53
CA PRO A 8 29.17 5.78 10.92
C PRO A 8 30.40 6.15 11.75
N VAL A 9 30.34 7.30 12.42
CA VAL A 9 31.44 7.76 13.28
C VAL A 9 31.55 6.81 14.48
N SER A 10 32.74 6.26 14.69
CA SER A 10 32.96 5.33 15.78
C SER A 10 32.85 6.04 17.15
N PRO A 11 32.41 5.36 18.22
CA PRO A 11 32.35 5.95 19.56
C PRO A 11 33.71 6.45 20.08
N ALA A 12 34.82 5.94 19.53
CA ALA A 12 36.17 6.38 19.86
C ALA A 12 36.52 7.72 19.18
N GLU A 13 36.15 7.90 17.91
CA GLU A 13 36.35 9.17 17.18
C GLU A 13 35.50 10.31 17.73
N LEU A 14 34.29 10.00 18.21
CA LEU A 14 33.44 10.97 18.92
C LEU A 14 34.10 11.48 20.21
N LYS A 15 34.76 10.59 20.97
CA LYS A 15 35.47 10.99 22.20
C LYS A 15 36.68 11.88 21.92
N ILE A 16 37.41 11.61 20.85
CA ILE A 16 38.57 12.41 20.45
C ILE A 16 38.13 13.80 19.98
N LYS A 17 37.09 13.89 19.14
CA LYS A 17 36.54 15.18 18.71
C LYS A 17 35.93 15.98 19.86
N VAL A 18 35.25 15.32 20.81
CA VAL A 18 34.74 15.98 22.01
C VAL A 18 35.89 16.55 22.84
N ALA A 19 36.99 15.80 23.01
CA ALA A 19 38.17 16.28 23.74
C ALA A 19 38.89 17.45 23.03
N GLU A 20 39.02 17.42 21.70
CA GLU A 20 39.58 18.53 20.91
C GLU A 20 38.72 19.80 21.00
N THR A 21 37.40 19.65 20.97
CA THR A 21 36.48 20.79 21.12
C THR A 21 36.54 21.36 22.54
N GLN A 22 36.65 20.50 23.56
CA GLN A 22 36.81 20.89 24.97
C GLN A 22 38.10 21.70 25.20
N GLN A 23 39.21 21.30 24.55
CA GLN A 23 40.50 21.99 24.66
C GLN A 23 40.52 23.35 23.95
N THR A 24 39.74 23.49 22.88
CA THR A 24 39.62 24.76 22.13
C THR A 24 38.77 25.76 22.91
N GLU A 25 37.75 25.29 23.63
CA GLU A 25 36.91 26.12 24.50
C GLU A 25 37.66 26.57 25.78
N ASP A 26 38.50 25.71 26.39
CA ASP A 26 39.32 26.08 27.56
C ASP A 26 40.31 27.22 27.30
N CYS A 27 40.75 27.40 26.04
CA CYS A 27 41.65 28.51 25.67
C CYS A 27 40.93 29.84 25.51
N ASP A 28 39.63 29.84 25.18
CA ASP A 28 38.81 31.05 25.01
C ASP A 28 38.32 31.60 26.37
N TRP A 29 38.31 30.76 27.41
CA TRP A 29 37.85 31.10 28.76
C TRP A 29 38.79 32.00 29.59
N VAL A 30 40.07 32.12 29.22
CA VAL A 30 41.03 32.93 30.02
C VAL A 30 40.88 34.44 29.79
N LEU A 31 40.10 34.88 28.78
CA LEU A 31 40.02 36.30 28.41
C LEU A 31 38.73 37.03 28.81
N LEU A 32 37.73 36.35 29.41
CA LEU A 32 36.44 36.97 29.73
C LEU A 32 35.91 36.57 31.13
N GLU A 33 36.73 36.74 32.17
CA GLU A 33 36.24 36.66 33.55
C GLU A 33 35.52 37.94 33.97
N GLY A 34 34.20 37.86 34.10
CA GLY A 34 33.37 38.96 34.60
C GLY A 34 31.89 38.65 34.66
N GLY A 35 31.48 37.53 35.27
CA GLY A 35 30.07 37.28 35.54
C GLY A 35 29.80 35.87 36.08
N GLU A 36 29.27 35.79 37.30
CA GLU A 36 28.77 34.55 37.91
C GLU A 36 27.80 33.83 36.95
N ASN A 37 28.25 32.75 36.32
CA ASN A 37 27.38 31.88 35.53
C ASN A 37 27.44 30.46 36.12
N LYS A 38 26.32 30.05 36.72
CA LYS A 38 26.15 28.69 37.25
C LYS A 38 26.30 27.67 36.11
N PRO A 39 27.05 26.58 36.28
CA PRO A 39 27.32 25.59 35.22
C PRO A 39 26.06 24.92 34.65
N GLY A 40 24.91 24.97 35.35
CA GLY A 40 23.63 24.46 34.87
C GLY A 40 22.97 25.30 33.76
N GLY A 41 23.24 26.61 33.66
CA GLY A 41 22.63 27.48 32.65
C GLY A 41 23.13 27.20 31.23
N MET A 42 24.41 26.85 31.10
CA MET A 42 25.07 26.59 29.82
C MET A 42 24.58 25.28 29.19
N LEU A 43 24.42 24.22 29.98
CA LEU A 43 23.93 22.91 29.52
C LEU A 43 22.48 22.98 29.01
N ILE A 44 21.63 23.78 29.68
CA ILE A 44 20.23 24.01 29.27
C ILE A 44 20.17 24.77 27.93
N SER A 45 21.05 25.74 27.70
CA SER A 45 21.10 26.50 26.44
C SER A 45 21.57 25.64 25.25
N PHE A 46 22.57 24.78 25.46
CA PHE A 46 23.10 23.88 24.44
C PHE A 46 22.04 22.88 23.98
N LYS A 47 21.33 22.27 24.93
CA LYS A 47 20.26 21.30 24.65
C LYS A 47 19.04 21.90 23.96
N LYS A 48 18.65 23.14 24.30
CA LYS A 48 17.59 23.88 23.59
C LYS A 48 17.98 24.13 22.13
N ARG A 49 19.23 24.53 21.91
CA ARG A 49 19.78 24.74 20.57
C ARG A 49 19.83 23.44 19.77
N GLU A 50 20.23 22.35 20.40
CA GLU A 50 20.25 21.02 19.79
C GLU A 50 18.84 20.52 19.42
N LEU A 51 17.86 20.72 20.30
CA LEU A 51 16.46 20.40 20.01
C LEU A 51 15.90 21.24 18.85
N ALA A 52 16.13 22.55 18.85
CA ALA A 52 15.70 23.41 17.75
C ALA A 52 16.36 22.99 16.41
N TRP A 53 17.66 22.67 16.46
CA TRP A 53 18.39 22.19 15.29
C TRP A 53 17.82 20.85 14.77
N ILE A 54 17.55 19.87 15.64
CA ILE A 54 17.01 18.59 15.20
C ILE A 54 15.58 18.71 14.69
N VAL A 55 14.76 19.59 15.26
CA VAL A 55 13.42 19.92 14.76
C VAL A 55 13.52 20.49 13.34
N GLY A 56 14.39 21.48 13.10
CA GLY A 56 14.64 22.03 11.76
C GLY A 56 15.08 20.97 10.74
N ARG A 57 16.01 20.09 11.13
CA ARG A 57 16.46 18.97 10.29
C ARG A 57 15.33 17.96 10.00
N THR A 58 14.48 17.72 10.99
CA THR A 58 13.34 16.80 10.86
C THR A 58 12.29 17.36 9.91
N LEU A 59 12.01 18.67 9.97
CA LEU A 59 11.13 19.34 9.03
C LEU A 59 11.66 19.26 7.60
N LYS A 60 12.97 19.43 7.40
CA LYS A 60 13.58 19.20 6.08
C LYS A 60 13.35 17.76 5.59
N ALA A 61 13.54 16.77 6.47
CA ALA A 61 13.24 15.38 6.15
C ALA A 61 11.75 15.18 5.80
N CYS A 62 10.83 15.87 6.48
CA CYS A 62 9.40 15.86 6.15
C CYS A 62 9.10 16.45 4.77
N GLU A 63 9.81 17.49 4.33
CA GLU A 63 9.69 18.00 2.95
C GLU A 63 10.17 16.97 1.92
N ASP A 64 11.32 16.36 2.17
CA ASP A 64 11.89 15.34 1.28
C ASP A 64 10.97 14.10 1.22
N LEU A 65 10.40 13.71 2.36
CA LEU A 65 9.36 12.67 2.47
C LEU A 65 8.12 13.02 1.66
N LYS A 66 7.64 14.27 1.75
CA LYS A 66 6.45 14.72 1.03
C LYS A 66 6.66 14.59 -0.47
N HIS A 67 7.77 15.12 -0.99
CA HIS A 67 8.11 14.98 -2.41
C HIS A 67 8.27 13.52 -2.83
N GLY A 68 8.89 12.69 -1.99
CA GLY A 68 8.99 11.26 -2.25
C GLY A 68 7.64 10.54 -2.31
N LEU A 69 6.68 10.93 -1.47
CA LEU A 69 5.31 10.38 -1.49
C LEU A 69 4.49 10.93 -2.67
N GLU A 70 4.68 12.18 -3.07
CA GLU A 70 4.09 12.76 -4.29
C GLU A 70 4.57 12.00 -5.54
N ASP A 71 5.86 11.66 -5.61
CA ASP A 71 6.43 10.78 -6.63
C ASP A 71 5.74 9.39 -6.65
N CYS A 72 5.50 8.83 -5.46
CA CYS A 72 4.81 7.55 -5.31
C CYS A 72 3.35 7.63 -5.77
N TYR A 73 2.67 8.72 -5.42
CA TYR A 73 1.31 9.01 -5.87
C TYR A 73 1.24 9.13 -7.40
N ALA A 74 2.23 9.79 -8.02
CA ALA A 74 2.31 9.94 -9.47
C ALA A 74 2.40 8.59 -10.20
N LEU A 75 3.06 7.57 -9.61
CA LEU A 75 3.11 6.22 -10.17
C LEU A 75 1.74 5.51 -10.18
N LEU A 76 0.81 5.94 -9.32
CA LEU A 76 -0.57 5.44 -9.26
C LEU A 76 -1.57 6.40 -9.92
N ALA A 77 -1.11 7.52 -10.48
CA ALA A 77 -2.00 8.46 -11.14
C ALA A 77 -2.65 7.78 -12.37
N PRO A 78 -3.95 8.02 -12.62
CA PRO A 78 -4.65 7.46 -13.77
C PRO A 78 -4.23 8.18 -15.05
N VAL A 79 -3.06 7.82 -15.61
CA VAL A 79 -2.51 8.38 -16.84
C VAL A 79 -2.64 7.36 -17.98
N ASP A 80 -3.30 7.74 -19.08
CA ASP A 80 -3.38 6.94 -20.30
C ASP A 80 -2.08 7.04 -21.12
N PRO A 81 -1.57 5.95 -21.73
CA PRO A 81 -2.24 4.66 -21.99
C PRO A 81 -2.14 3.59 -20.88
N GLY A 82 -1.65 3.91 -19.67
CA GLY A 82 -1.51 2.96 -18.57
C GLY A 82 -0.43 1.88 -18.77
N SER A 83 -0.42 0.88 -17.90
CA SER A 83 0.48 -0.28 -17.95
C SER A 83 -0.25 -1.49 -18.55
N THR A 84 0.14 -1.92 -19.75
CA THR A 84 -0.36 -3.16 -20.37
C THR A 84 0.44 -4.36 -19.88
N LEU A 85 -0.26 -5.31 -19.26
CA LEU A 85 0.27 -6.47 -18.59
C LEU A 85 -0.13 -7.74 -19.34
N VAL A 86 0.83 -8.64 -19.56
CA VAL A 86 0.59 -9.92 -20.22
C VAL A 86 0.07 -10.92 -19.19
N MET A 87 -1.10 -11.49 -19.47
CA MET A 87 -1.74 -12.49 -18.63
C MET A 87 -1.70 -13.83 -19.35
N SER A 88 -0.68 -14.63 -19.07
CA SER A 88 -0.52 -15.94 -19.69
C SER A 88 0.01 -16.99 -18.74
N THR A 89 -0.55 -18.20 -18.79
CA THR A 89 0.06 -19.36 -18.12
C THR A 89 1.16 -19.96 -18.99
N PRO A 90 2.39 -20.15 -18.47
CA PRO A 90 3.56 -20.48 -19.29
C PRO A 90 3.58 -21.92 -19.84
N ARG A 91 2.85 -22.86 -19.23
CA ARG A 91 2.97 -24.30 -19.56
C ARG A 91 1.73 -24.91 -20.22
N ASN A 92 0.54 -24.40 -19.92
CA ASN A 92 -0.71 -25.07 -20.27
C ASN A 92 -1.67 -24.22 -21.09
N GLU A 93 -1.29 -22.98 -21.43
CA GLU A 93 -2.06 -22.02 -22.23
C GLU A 93 -3.54 -21.87 -21.83
N ARG A 94 -3.90 -22.24 -20.58
CA ARG A 94 -5.26 -22.16 -20.05
C ARG A 94 -5.77 -20.73 -19.98
N VAL A 95 -4.85 -19.78 -19.90
CA VAL A 95 -5.12 -18.35 -19.95
C VAL A 95 -4.10 -17.72 -20.86
N LYS A 96 -4.56 -16.90 -21.80
CA LYS A 96 -3.70 -16.08 -22.65
C LYS A 96 -4.37 -14.76 -22.94
N GLY A 97 -3.64 -13.67 -22.81
CA GLY A 97 -4.15 -12.36 -23.20
C GLY A 97 -3.41 -11.24 -22.52
N THR A 98 -4.05 -10.08 -22.50
CA THR A 98 -3.48 -8.86 -21.92
C THR A 98 -4.55 -8.08 -21.18
N ILE A 99 -4.16 -7.45 -20.08
CA ILE A 99 -4.98 -6.44 -19.40
C ILE A 99 -4.21 -5.13 -19.36
N THR A 100 -4.89 -4.00 -19.23
CA THR A 100 -4.24 -2.69 -19.06
C THR A 100 -4.75 -2.03 -17.80
N ARG A 101 -3.82 -1.76 -16.90
CA ARG A 101 -4.06 -1.01 -15.67
C ARG A 101 -3.84 0.47 -15.90
N VAL A 102 -4.76 1.30 -15.43
CA VAL A 102 -4.62 2.75 -15.35
C VAL A 102 -4.89 3.16 -13.91
N GLY A 103 -3.87 3.68 -13.23
CA GLY A 103 -3.91 3.97 -11.80
C GLY A 103 -4.29 2.74 -10.97
N THR A 104 -5.37 2.81 -10.19
CA THR A 104 -5.83 1.72 -9.31
C THR A 104 -6.76 0.70 -9.98
N ARG A 105 -7.00 0.81 -11.30
CA ARG A 105 -8.07 0.10 -12.00
C ARG A 105 -7.58 -0.60 -13.26
N ILE A 106 -8.24 -1.68 -13.65
CA ILE A 106 -8.10 -2.31 -14.97
C ILE A 106 -9.19 -1.77 -15.89
N VAL A 107 -8.79 -1.05 -16.94
CA VAL A 107 -9.72 -0.32 -17.83
C VAL A 107 -10.02 -1.08 -19.12
N LYS A 108 -9.12 -1.95 -19.56
CA LYS A 108 -9.31 -2.78 -20.75
C LYS A 108 -8.55 -4.09 -20.62
N GLY A 109 -9.00 -5.10 -21.35
CA GLY A 109 -8.29 -6.36 -21.45
C GLY A 109 -9.08 -7.40 -22.22
N THR A 110 -8.36 -8.35 -22.79
CA THR A 110 -8.92 -9.49 -23.51
C THR A 110 -8.15 -10.73 -23.09
N LEU A 111 -8.87 -11.76 -22.65
CA LEU A 111 -8.33 -13.00 -22.13
C LEU A 111 -9.02 -14.19 -22.80
N SER A 112 -8.26 -15.01 -23.49
CA SER A 112 -8.69 -16.31 -24.01
C SER A 112 -8.50 -17.37 -22.92
N LEU A 113 -9.58 -18.06 -22.59
CA LEU A 113 -9.64 -19.08 -21.55
C LEU A 113 -9.84 -20.47 -22.17
N GLN A 114 -9.00 -21.42 -21.76
CA GLN A 114 -9.03 -22.83 -22.19
C GLN A 114 -9.01 -23.75 -20.96
N PHE A 115 -10.07 -23.68 -20.17
CA PHE A 115 -10.24 -24.54 -19.01
C PHE A 115 -10.74 -25.93 -19.45
N ARG A 116 -10.53 -26.94 -18.61
CA ARG A 116 -10.97 -28.32 -18.90
C ARG A 116 -12.42 -28.57 -18.47
N THR A 117 -12.89 -27.83 -17.49
CA THR A 117 -14.21 -28.01 -16.86
C THR A 117 -15.29 -27.06 -17.39
N ILE A 118 -14.91 -26.04 -18.17
CA ILE A 118 -15.82 -25.11 -18.84
C ILE A 118 -15.49 -24.99 -20.33
N ALA A 119 -16.45 -24.56 -21.13
CA ALA A 119 -16.22 -24.33 -22.56
C ALA A 119 -15.17 -23.24 -22.78
N PRO A 120 -14.29 -23.39 -23.80
CA PRO A 120 -13.35 -22.33 -24.17
C PRO A 120 -14.11 -21.04 -24.51
N GLN A 121 -13.67 -19.92 -23.93
CA GLN A 121 -14.30 -18.63 -24.12
C GLN A 121 -13.28 -17.51 -24.11
N THR A 122 -13.60 -16.39 -24.74
CA THR A 122 -12.79 -15.16 -24.67
C THR A 122 -13.53 -14.12 -23.85
N LEU A 123 -12.92 -13.70 -22.75
CA LEU A 123 -13.41 -12.63 -21.91
C LEU A 123 -12.85 -11.30 -22.39
N THR A 124 -13.73 -10.32 -22.59
CA THR A 124 -13.33 -8.93 -22.86
C THR A 124 -13.85 -8.06 -21.73
N LEU A 125 -12.95 -7.26 -21.14
CA LEU A 125 -13.31 -6.31 -20.08
C LEU A 125 -14.01 -5.10 -20.67
N SER A 126 -15.11 -4.70 -20.05
CA SER A 126 -15.91 -3.53 -20.42
C SER A 126 -15.18 -2.25 -20.04
N GLN A 127 -14.99 -1.35 -21.01
CA GLN A 127 -14.39 -0.03 -20.75
C GLN A 127 -15.30 0.87 -19.90
N SER A 128 -16.61 0.64 -19.96
CA SER A 128 -17.59 1.40 -19.17
C SER A 128 -17.56 1.01 -17.69
N PHE A 129 -17.05 -0.18 -17.37
CA PHE A 129 -17.03 -0.73 -16.02
C PHE A 129 -15.62 -1.24 -15.69
N PRO A 130 -14.68 -0.34 -15.35
CA PRO A 130 -13.32 -0.73 -15.01
C PRO A 130 -13.30 -1.55 -13.71
N VAL A 131 -12.41 -2.54 -13.65
CA VAL A 131 -12.24 -3.40 -12.46
C VAL A 131 -11.33 -2.71 -11.46
N HIS A 132 -11.78 -2.59 -10.21
CA HIS A 132 -11.00 -1.99 -9.14
C HIS A 132 -10.07 -2.99 -8.47
N ILE A 133 -8.83 -2.58 -8.19
CA ILE A 133 -7.89 -3.39 -7.41
C ILE A 133 -7.90 -2.85 -5.98
N HIS A 134 -8.60 -3.53 -5.08
CA HIS A 134 -8.81 -3.10 -3.69
C HIS A 134 -7.53 -2.69 -2.97
N GLY A 135 -6.46 -3.47 -3.12
CA GLY A 135 -5.16 -3.15 -2.52
C GLY A 135 -4.56 -1.83 -3.03
N LEU A 136 -4.79 -1.48 -4.31
CA LEU A 136 -4.32 -0.21 -4.88
C LEU A 136 -5.21 0.97 -4.49
N ASP A 137 -6.52 0.75 -4.34
CA ASP A 137 -7.43 1.79 -3.84
C ASP A 137 -7.09 2.15 -2.38
N ALA A 138 -6.85 1.16 -1.51
CA ALA A 138 -6.39 1.40 -0.15
C ALA A 138 -5.02 2.10 -0.10
N LEU A 139 -4.09 1.68 -0.96
CA LEU A 139 -2.78 2.32 -1.09
C LEU A 139 -2.88 3.77 -1.52
N HIS A 140 -3.74 4.10 -2.48
CA HIS A 140 -4.00 5.47 -2.90
C HIS A 140 -4.51 6.35 -1.76
N THR A 141 -5.43 5.82 -0.94
CA THR A 141 -5.92 6.49 0.26
C THR A 141 -4.79 6.76 1.25
N HIS A 142 -3.99 5.74 1.60
CA HIS A 142 -2.87 5.90 2.54
C HIS A 142 -1.85 6.94 2.07
N LEU A 143 -1.52 6.97 0.77
CA LEU A 143 -0.60 7.97 0.20
C LEU A 143 -1.18 9.38 0.32
N THR A 144 -2.46 9.55 -0.01
CA THR A 144 -3.15 10.84 0.08
C THR A 144 -3.15 11.36 1.51
N GLU A 145 -3.58 10.54 2.47
CA GLU A 145 -3.61 10.88 3.89
C GLU A 145 -2.21 11.21 4.44
N SER A 146 -1.18 10.50 3.99
CA SER A 146 0.20 10.73 4.42
C SER A 146 0.76 12.06 3.88
N ILE A 147 0.43 12.41 2.64
CA ILE A 147 0.80 13.70 2.03
C ILE A 147 0.10 14.86 2.75
N ASP A 148 -1.19 14.71 3.06
CA ASP A 148 -1.98 15.70 3.79
C ASP A 148 -1.43 15.92 5.19
N LEU A 149 -1.12 14.84 5.92
CA LEU A 149 -0.53 14.91 7.25
C LEU A 149 0.83 15.61 7.24
N LEU A 150 1.69 15.32 6.26
CA LEU A 150 2.95 16.05 6.08
C LEU A 150 2.71 17.54 5.78
N GLY A 151 1.71 17.86 4.95
CA GLY A 151 1.30 19.23 4.68
C GLY A 151 0.90 19.99 5.94
N LEU A 152 0.12 19.36 6.83
CA LEU A 152 -0.28 19.93 8.11
C LEU A 152 0.91 20.14 9.06
N LEU A 153 1.80 19.14 9.19
CA LEU A 153 3.00 19.25 10.04
C LEU A 153 3.91 20.40 9.61
N LEU A 154 4.16 20.53 8.31
CA LEU A 154 4.98 21.61 7.76
C LEU A 154 4.32 22.98 7.94
N SER A 155 2.99 23.08 7.77
CA SER A 155 2.26 24.35 7.89
C SER A 155 2.20 24.85 9.34
N ASN A 156 1.96 23.96 10.30
CA ASN A 156 1.91 24.30 11.73
C ASN A 156 3.24 24.88 12.23
N ASN A 157 4.36 24.40 11.69
CA ASN A 157 5.68 24.87 12.10
C ASN A 157 6.02 26.25 11.51
N ARG A 158 5.67 26.49 10.23
CA ARG A 158 5.85 27.81 9.57
C ARG A 158 5.14 28.95 10.31
N ILE A 159 3.96 28.70 10.88
CA ILE A 159 3.21 29.69 11.66
C ILE A 159 3.97 30.04 12.96
N SER A 160 4.63 29.05 13.57
CA SER A 160 5.37 29.23 14.83
C SER A 160 6.64 30.08 14.65
N ASP A 161 7.28 30.06 13.48
CA ASP A 161 8.46 30.89 13.17
C ASP A 161 8.13 32.37 12.95
N SER A 162 6.88 32.71 12.60
CA SER A 162 6.44 34.09 12.37
C SER A 162 6.06 34.85 13.64
N ALA A 163 5.84 34.14 14.75
CA ALA A 163 5.59 34.71 16.06
C ALA A 163 6.92 34.88 16.80
N SER A 164 7.41 36.12 16.90
CA SER A 164 8.76 36.55 17.27
C SER A 164 9.24 36.25 18.71
N GLU A 165 8.71 35.24 19.38
CA GLU A 165 9.21 34.73 20.67
C GLU A 165 9.14 33.19 20.70
N THR A 166 10.19 32.52 20.21
CA THR A 166 10.35 31.06 20.33
C THR A 166 10.61 30.67 21.79
N ASN A 167 9.55 30.52 22.56
CA ASN A 167 9.59 30.00 23.92
C ASN A 167 9.92 28.50 23.90
N ALA A 168 10.70 28.00 24.88
CA ALA A 168 11.11 26.59 24.94
C ALA A 168 9.94 25.59 24.94
N SER A 169 8.76 26.02 25.37
CA SER A 169 7.51 25.25 25.29
C SER A 169 7.02 25.06 23.86
N SER A 170 7.19 26.03 22.95
CA SER A 170 6.73 25.92 21.55
C SER A 170 7.58 24.93 20.76
N THR A 171 8.91 24.95 20.93
CA THR A 171 9.82 23.98 20.31
C THR A 171 9.55 22.55 20.81
N THR A 172 9.24 22.40 22.10
CA THR A 172 8.91 21.09 22.69
C THR A 172 7.58 20.56 22.13
N ASN A 173 6.56 21.40 22.04
CA ASN A 173 5.27 21.04 21.45
C ASN A 173 5.40 20.67 19.97
N ALA A 174 6.21 21.41 19.20
CA ALA A 174 6.52 21.09 17.81
C ALA A 174 7.23 19.74 17.68
N ALA A 175 8.22 19.47 18.53
CA ALA A 175 8.92 18.18 18.56
C ALA A 175 7.97 17.01 18.89
N GLN A 176 7.04 17.20 19.84
CA GLN A 176 6.03 16.20 20.17
C GLN A 176 5.05 15.94 19.01
N ALA A 177 4.57 17.01 18.35
CA ALA A 177 3.71 16.89 17.18
C ALA A 177 4.42 16.22 15.99
N LEU A 178 5.70 16.51 15.79
CA LEU A 178 6.51 15.83 14.78
C LEU A 178 6.72 14.36 15.12
N SER A 179 7.08 14.03 16.36
CA SER A 179 7.28 12.64 16.79
C SER A 179 6.00 11.80 16.61
N SER A 180 4.83 12.33 17.02
CA SER A 180 3.55 11.65 16.83
C SER A 180 3.18 11.52 15.34
N GLY A 181 3.31 12.61 14.57
CA GLY A 181 3.06 12.60 13.14
C GLY A 181 3.94 11.62 12.37
N MET A 182 5.24 11.59 12.66
CA MET A 182 6.19 10.65 12.05
C MET A 182 5.88 9.20 12.40
N ARG A 183 5.33 8.93 13.59
CA ARG A 183 4.87 7.59 13.97
C ARG A 183 3.68 7.16 13.12
N LEU A 184 2.68 8.03 12.97
CA LEU A 184 1.52 7.78 12.10
C LEU A 184 1.95 7.55 10.64
N LEU A 185 2.90 8.34 10.14
CA LEU A 185 3.46 8.15 8.79
C LEU A 185 4.17 6.81 8.66
N ALA A 186 4.91 6.37 9.67
CA ALA A 186 5.62 5.10 9.61
C ALA A 186 4.65 3.92 9.57
N ASP A 187 3.56 3.98 10.34
CA ASP A 187 2.51 2.97 10.34
C ASP A 187 1.78 2.93 8.99
N SER A 188 1.48 4.11 8.42
CA SER A 188 0.87 4.25 7.09
C SER A 188 1.76 3.72 5.95
N ILE A 189 3.05 4.08 5.94
CA ILE A 189 4.02 3.58 4.94
C ILE A 189 4.21 2.07 5.09
N THR A 190 4.29 1.55 6.33
CA THR A 190 4.41 0.11 6.57
C THR A 190 3.17 -0.63 6.06
N SER A 191 1.99 -0.10 6.31
CA SER A 191 0.72 -0.64 5.79
C SER A 191 0.69 -0.61 4.26
N SER A 192 1.17 0.48 3.65
CA SER A 192 1.28 0.63 2.19
C SER A 192 2.23 -0.40 1.57
N ILE A 193 3.38 -0.65 2.20
CA ILE A 193 4.34 -1.70 1.79
C ILE A 193 3.70 -3.08 1.93
N ALA A 194 2.95 -3.34 3.00
CA ALA A 194 2.25 -4.61 3.21
C ALA A 194 1.17 -4.85 2.14
N LEU A 195 0.42 -3.82 1.73
CA LEU A 195 -0.57 -3.92 0.65
C LEU A 195 0.07 -4.34 -0.68
N LEU A 196 1.26 -3.82 -1.01
CA LEU A 196 1.99 -4.19 -2.23
C LEU A 196 2.54 -5.62 -2.21
N LYS A 197 2.90 -6.12 -1.03
CA LYS A 197 3.30 -7.53 -0.85
C LYS A 197 2.12 -8.49 -0.96
N GLY A 198 0.94 -8.04 -0.56
CA GLY A 198 -0.26 -8.85 -0.53
C GLY A 198 -0.30 -9.82 0.66
N PRO A 199 -1.35 -10.66 0.75
CA PRO A 199 -1.50 -11.64 1.83
C PRO A 199 -0.39 -12.70 1.81
N PRO A 200 -0.04 -13.28 2.96
CA PRO A 200 1.00 -14.31 3.05
C PRO A 200 0.65 -15.53 2.19
N LEU A 201 1.63 -16.01 1.42
CA LEU A 201 1.46 -17.14 0.48
C LEU A 201 1.10 -18.48 1.13
N ASN A 202 1.29 -18.60 2.45
CA ASN A 202 1.07 -19.86 3.19
C ASN A 202 -0.39 -20.08 3.58
N GLU A 203 -1.25 -19.08 3.42
CA GLU A 203 -2.65 -19.14 3.81
C GLU A 203 -3.56 -19.23 2.58
N ALA A 204 -4.65 -20.00 2.70
CA ALA A 204 -5.63 -20.12 1.64
C ALA A 204 -6.45 -18.82 1.54
N ASP A 205 -6.20 -18.05 0.48
CA ASP A 205 -6.96 -16.83 0.21
C ASP A 205 -8.41 -17.17 -0.17
N THR A 206 -9.35 -16.78 0.69
CA THR A 206 -10.81 -16.96 0.50
C THR A 206 -11.51 -15.68 0.08
N SER A 207 -10.79 -14.57 -0.09
CA SER A 207 -11.36 -13.26 -0.46
C SER A 207 -12.10 -13.30 -1.79
N TRP A 208 -11.67 -14.14 -2.74
CA TRP A 208 -12.36 -14.36 -4.01
C TRP A 208 -13.83 -14.77 -3.85
N THR A 209 -14.21 -15.38 -2.72
CA THR A 209 -15.60 -15.82 -2.49
C THR A 209 -16.59 -14.66 -2.42
N THR A 210 -16.13 -13.49 -1.98
CA THR A 210 -16.94 -12.28 -1.80
C THR A 210 -16.49 -11.12 -2.68
N GLN A 211 -15.24 -11.14 -3.17
CA GLN A 211 -14.62 -10.05 -3.93
C GLN A 211 -14.38 -10.37 -5.40
N SER A 212 -14.95 -11.45 -5.93
CA SER A 212 -14.90 -11.73 -7.37
C SER A 212 -15.57 -10.61 -8.17
N CYS A 213 -15.06 -10.33 -9.37
CA CYS A 213 -15.60 -9.29 -10.24
C CYS A 213 -17.00 -9.67 -10.75
N PRO A 214 -17.99 -8.78 -10.65
CA PRO A 214 -19.32 -9.05 -11.16
C PRO A 214 -19.36 -9.24 -12.69
N PRO A 215 -20.39 -9.93 -13.22
CA PRO A 215 -20.55 -10.13 -14.66
C PRO A 215 -20.61 -8.84 -15.50
N SER A 216 -21.01 -7.71 -14.89
CA SER A 216 -21.11 -6.40 -15.54
C SER A 216 -19.78 -5.85 -16.04
N HIS A 217 -18.65 -6.31 -15.49
CA HIS A 217 -17.31 -5.93 -15.95
C HIS A 217 -16.91 -6.56 -17.28
N PHE A 218 -17.73 -7.46 -17.85
CA PHE A 218 -17.39 -8.21 -19.05
C PHE A 218 -18.38 -7.94 -20.18
N THR A 219 -17.89 -8.06 -21.42
CA THR A 219 -18.72 -7.98 -22.63
C THR A 219 -18.29 -9.09 -23.60
N PRO A 220 -19.10 -10.16 -23.77
CA PRO A 220 -20.38 -10.43 -23.12
C PRO A 220 -20.25 -10.68 -21.60
N PRO A 221 -21.34 -10.57 -20.82
CA PRO A 221 -21.31 -10.82 -19.37
C PRO A 221 -20.80 -12.22 -19.03
N LEU A 222 -20.06 -12.31 -17.93
CA LEU A 222 -19.49 -13.57 -17.44
C LEU A 222 -20.57 -14.57 -17.02
N THR A 223 -20.33 -15.86 -17.25
CA THR A 223 -21.20 -16.95 -16.78
C THR A 223 -21.19 -17.06 -15.25
N GLN A 224 -22.34 -17.36 -14.63
CA GLN A 224 -22.52 -17.39 -13.15
C GLN A 224 -21.61 -18.38 -12.39
N ASN A 225 -21.08 -19.41 -13.07
CA ASN A 225 -20.25 -20.47 -12.50
C ASN A 225 -18.74 -20.20 -12.62
N PHE A 226 -18.33 -18.93 -12.68
CA PHE A 226 -16.93 -18.56 -12.83
C PHE A 226 -16.59 -17.42 -11.88
N SER A 227 -15.53 -17.61 -11.09
CA SER A 227 -14.94 -16.57 -10.27
C SER A 227 -13.73 -15.99 -11.00
N PHE A 228 -13.73 -14.66 -11.10
CA PHE A 228 -12.62 -13.86 -11.62
C PHE A 228 -12.22 -12.87 -10.54
N TYR A 229 -11.03 -13.01 -9.98
CA TYR A 229 -10.56 -12.18 -8.88
C TYR A 229 -9.17 -11.62 -9.18
N ILE A 230 -8.99 -10.31 -8.97
CA ILE A 230 -7.72 -9.63 -9.16
C ILE A 230 -7.24 -9.09 -7.82
N THR A 231 -5.98 -9.36 -7.50
CA THR A 231 -5.33 -8.88 -6.27
C THR A 231 -3.86 -8.53 -6.51
N LEU A 232 -3.18 -8.07 -5.47
CA LEU A 232 -1.76 -7.76 -5.46
C LEU A 232 -0.97 -8.84 -4.74
N GLN A 233 0.21 -9.17 -5.27
CA GLN A 233 1.18 -10.00 -4.56
C GLN A 233 2.58 -9.67 -5.02
N GLU A 234 3.50 -9.42 -4.08
CA GLU A 234 4.92 -9.13 -4.38
C GLU A 234 5.11 -8.09 -5.50
N CYS A 235 4.34 -7.00 -5.47
CA CYS A 235 4.34 -5.93 -6.48
C CYS A 235 3.88 -6.36 -7.90
N SER A 236 3.26 -7.53 -8.02
CA SER A 236 2.64 -8.04 -9.24
C SER A 236 1.12 -7.95 -9.17
N ILE A 237 0.49 -7.82 -10.33
CA ILE A 237 -0.94 -8.05 -10.46
C ILE A 237 -1.18 -9.55 -10.59
N VAL A 238 -1.99 -10.10 -9.70
CA VAL A 238 -2.35 -11.52 -9.70
C VAL A 238 -3.79 -11.68 -10.11
N LEU A 239 -4.00 -12.47 -11.15
CA LEU A 239 -5.31 -12.94 -11.58
C LEU A 239 -5.55 -14.35 -11.07
N LEU A 240 -6.56 -14.51 -10.23
CA LEU A 240 -7.04 -15.76 -9.68
C LEU A 240 -8.38 -16.09 -10.35
N MET A 241 -8.43 -17.23 -11.03
CA MET A 241 -9.64 -17.69 -11.71
C MET A 241 -10.03 -19.08 -11.24
N ARG A 242 -11.33 -19.27 -11.01
CA ARG A 242 -11.89 -20.53 -10.55
C ARG A 242 -13.14 -20.88 -11.34
N ALA A 243 -13.18 -22.10 -11.88
CA ALA A 243 -14.41 -22.69 -12.37
C ALA A 243 -15.17 -23.29 -11.18
N LEU A 244 -16.40 -22.85 -11.01
CA LEU A 244 -17.25 -23.19 -9.88
C LEU A 244 -18.32 -24.18 -10.32
N GLU A 245 -18.72 -25.06 -9.42
CA GLU A 245 -19.87 -25.93 -9.61
C GLU A 245 -20.77 -25.84 -8.37
N PRO A 246 -22.05 -25.48 -8.51
CA PRO A 246 -22.98 -25.49 -7.39
C PRO A 246 -23.06 -26.88 -6.74
N VAL A 247 -23.11 -26.95 -5.41
CA VAL A 247 -23.19 -28.22 -4.66
C VAL A 247 -24.39 -29.07 -5.08
N HIS A 248 -25.48 -28.42 -5.48
CA HIS A 248 -26.73 -29.06 -5.90
C HIS A 248 -26.86 -29.24 -7.41
N ALA A 249 -25.82 -28.95 -8.21
CA ALA A 249 -25.88 -29.10 -9.65
C ALA A 249 -26.05 -30.59 -10.04
N PRO A 250 -26.93 -30.91 -11.00
CA PRO A 250 -27.04 -32.28 -11.50
C PRO A 250 -25.75 -32.68 -12.20
N MET A 251 -24.96 -33.55 -11.59
CA MET A 251 -23.79 -34.13 -12.28
C MET A 251 -24.26 -34.89 -13.52
N HIS A 252 -23.83 -34.45 -14.69
CA HIS A 252 -24.22 -35.05 -15.96
C HIS A 252 -23.82 -36.54 -15.97
N PHE A 253 -24.72 -37.41 -16.46
CA PHE A 253 -24.55 -38.87 -16.40
C PHE A 253 -23.24 -39.33 -17.07
N GLY A 254 -22.86 -38.71 -18.19
CA GLY A 254 -21.59 -38.98 -18.88
C GLY A 254 -20.35 -38.65 -18.03
N THR A 255 -20.41 -37.62 -17.20
CA THR A 255 -19.33 -37.25 -16.28
C THR A 255 -19.23 -38.25 -15.13
N LYS A 256 -20.37 -38.70 -14.57
CA LYS A 256 -20.38 -39.77 -13.55
C LYS A 256 -19.80 -41.08 -14.10
N LEU A 257 -20.21 -41.47 -15.31
CA LEU A 257 -19.75 -42.69 -15.95
C LEU A 257 -18.26 -42.61 -16.28
N GLY A 258 -17.79 -41.49 -16.83
CA GLY A 258 -16.39 -41.34 -17.19
C GLY A 258 -15.44 -41.14 -16.00
N LEU A 259 -15.91 -40.57 -14.88
CA LEU A 259 -15.17 -40.61 -13.61
C LEU A 259 -15.09 -42.04 -13.06
N ALA A 260 -16.19 -42.81 -13.11
CA ALA A 260 -16.24 -44.19 -12.62
C ALA A 260 -15.41 -45.18 -13.47
N ILE A 261 -15.32 -44.95 -14.79
CA ILE A 261 -14.53 -45.76 -15.73
C ILE A 261 -13.07 -45.25 -15.83
N GLY A 262 -12.76 -44.10 -15.23
CA GLY A 262 -11.42 -43.52 -15.25
C GLY A 262 -11.03 -42.83 -16.56
N THR A 263 -11.99 -42.59 -17.46
CA THR A 263 -11.78 -41.81 -18.69
C THR A 263 -11.67 -40.31 -18.41
N PHE A 264 -12.33 -39.82 -17.36
CA PHE A 264 -12.11 -38.49 -16.80
C PHE A 264 -11.35 -38.60 -15.48
N ARG A 265 -10.24 -37.86 -15.35
CA ARG A 265 -9.57 -37.65 -14.07
C ARG A 265 -10.05 -36.33 -13.48
N ARG A 266 -10.40 -36.32 -12.19
CA ARG A 266 -10.59 -35.06 -11.44
C ARG A 266 -9.29 -34.27 -11.48
N LEU A 267 -9.39 -32.97 -11.69
CA LEU A 267 -8.23 -32.08 -11.57
C LEU A 267 -7.95 -31.92 -10.08
N GLU A 268 -6.90 -32.59 -9.60
CA GLU A 268 -6.54 -32.51 -8.20
C GLU A 268 -5.94 -31.14 -7.87
N HIS A 269 -6.53 -30.45 -6.89
CA HIS A 269 -6.00 -29.24 -6.28
C HIS A 269 -6.46 -29.11 -4.81
N ASP A 270 -5.77 -28.25 -4.07
CA ASP A 270 -5.97 -27.94 -2.65
C ASP A 270 -7.42 -27.63 -2.26
N GLU A 271 -8.14 -26.92 -3.13
CA GLU A 271 -9.53 -26.48 -2.87
C GLU A 271 -10.64 -27.45 -3.34
N MET A 272 -10.33 -28.62 -3.91
CA MET A 272 -11.33 -29.38 -4.70
C MET A 272 -12.47 -30.00 -3.90
N ASP A 273 -12.21 -30.36 -2.65
CA ASP A 273 -13.19 -31.01 -1.75
C ASP A 273 -13.75 -30.03 -0.70
N VAL A 274 -13.43 -28.74 -0.83
CA VAL A 274 -13.88 -27.69 0.08
C VAL A 274 -15.14 -27.03 -0.51
N ILE A 275 -16.15 -26.86 0.34
CA ILE A 275 -17.37 -26.11 0.01
C ILE A 275 -17.14 -24.65 0.39
N PHE A 276 -17.34 -23.76 -0.57
CA PHE A 276 -17.27 -22.32 -0.37
C PHE A 276 -18.64 -21.68 -0.46
N LYS A 277 -18.85 -20.63 0.33
CA LYS A 277 -20.01 -19.73 0.20
C LYS A 277 -19.64 -18.61 -0.75
N TYR A 278 -20.07 -18.71 -1.99
CA TYR A 278 -19.75 -17.79 -3.06
C TYR A 278 -20.85 -16.74 -3.23
N LYS A 279 -20.46 -15.51 -3.52
CA LYS A 279 -21.36 -14.43 -3.88
C LYS A 279 -21.30 -14.18 -5.40
N PRO A 280 -22.28 -14.64 -6.20
CA PRO A 280 -22.25 -14.48 -7.66
C PRO A 280 -22.30 -13.02 -8.13
N GLY A 281 -22.90 -12.15 -7.31
CA GLY A 281 -22.94 -10.70 -7.54
C GLY A 281 -21.61 -9.99 -7.33
N GLY A 282 -20.58 -10.68 -6.83
CA GLY A 282 -19.25 -10.12 -6.67
C GLY A 282 -19.14 -9.02 -5.60
N ASP A 283 -18.14 -8.17 -5.75
CA ASP A 283 -17.89 -7.04 -4.85
C ASP A 283 -18.91 -5.90 -5.04
N ASP A 284 -19.67 -5.56 -3.98
CA ASP A 284 -20.58 -4.40 -4.04
C ASP A 284 -19.85 -3.06 -4.20
N TYR A 285 -18.53 -3.06 -3.96
CA TYR A 285 -17.68 -1.87 -4.02
C TYR A 285 -17.59 -1.30 -5.44
N SER A 286 -17.72 -2.13 -6.47
CA SER A 286 -17.77 -1.68 -7.87
C SER A 286 -19.04 -0.88 -8.17
N ASP A 287 -20.14 -1.13 -7.44
CA ASP A 287 -21.42 -0.46 -7.62
C ASP A 287 -21.54 0.83 -6.81
N THR A 288 -20.97 0.91 -5.59
CA THR A 288 -21.10 2.11 -4.74
C THR A 288 -20.31 3.31 -5.24
N LYS A 289 -19.14 3.12 -5.86
CA LYS A 289 -18.38 4.22 -6.49
C LYS A 289 -19.08 4.78 -7.75
N ARG A 290 -20.05 4.05 -8.34
CA ARG A 290 -20.92 4.58 -9.42
C ARG A 290 -21.78 5.74 -8.94
N VAL A 291 -22.26 5.68 -7.70
CA VAL A 291 -23.19 6.67 -7.14
C VAL A 291 -22.48 7.97 -6.80
N SER A 292 -21.23 7.92 -6.33
CA SER A 292 -20.47 9.14 -6.00
C SER A 292 -19.85 9.85 -7.21
N ALA A 293 -19.62 9.15 -8.34
CA ALA A 293 -18.94 9.73 -9.50
C ALA A 293 -19.88 10.35 -10.54
N ASN A 294 -21.15 9.92 -10.63
CA ASN A 294 -22.06 10.33 -11.70
C ASN A 294 -23.38 10.88 -11.12
N HIS A 295 -23.49 12.19 -11.02
CA HIS A 295 -24.77 12.86 -10.70
C HIS A 295 -25.69 13.03 -11.93
N THR A 296 -25.39 12.45 -13.09
CA THR A 296 -26.04 12.82 -14.37
C THR A 296 -26.39 11.71 -15.35
N VAL A 297 -26.32 10.42 -14.98
CA VAL A 297 -26.81 9.36 -15.89
C VAL A 297 -27.67 8.37 -15.11
N ASP A 298 -28.98 8.47 -15.31
CA ASP A 298 -29.92 7.43 -14.88
C ASP A 298 -29.50 6.09 -15.51
N PRO A 299 -29.38 5.01 -14.72
CA PRO A 299 -29.10 3.70 -15.28
C PRO A 299 -30.26 3.25 -16.17
N PRO A 300 -29.99 2.53 -17.29
CA PRO A 300 -31.05 1.92 -18.07
C PRO A 300 -31.91 1.01 -17.17
N ALA A 301 -33.23 1.13 -17.30
CA ALA A 301 -34.23 0.47 -16.45
C ALA A 301 -34.13 -1.08 -16.35
N ALA A 302 -33.24 -1.71 -17.11
CA ALA A 302 -32.93 -3.14 -17.05
C ALA A 302 -31.90 -3.53 -15.97
N SER A 303 -31.26 -2.57 -15.28
CA SER A 303 -30.21 -2.84 -14.28
C SER A 303 -30.55 -2.34 -12.87
N ARG A 304 -31.81 -2.44 -12.46
CA ARG A 304 -32.17 -2.41 -11.05
C ARG A 304 -32.25 -3.87 -10.59
N PRO A 305 -31.21 -4.46 -9.97
CA PRO A 305 -31.50 -5.54 -9.04
C PRO A 305 -32.37 -4.90 -7.96
N GLN A 306 -33.66 -5.24 -7.98
CA GLN A 306 -34.48 -5.24 -6.79
C GLN A 306 -33.61 -5.79 -5.67
N THR A 307 -33.55 -5.09 -4.54
CA THR A 307 -33.10 -5.57 -3.22
C THR A 307 -32.99 -7.10 -3.16
N ALA A 308 -31.86 -7.63 -3.64
CA ALA A 308 -31.60 -9.05 -3.68
C ALA A 308 -30.75 -9.27 -2.45
N ASP A 309 -31.43 -9.71 -1.40
CA ASP A 309 -30.83 -10.53 -0.36
C ASP A 309 -29.78 -11.43 -1.04
N SER A 310 -28.49 -11.09 -0.88
CA SER A 310 -27.41 -11.69 -1.66
C SER A 310 -27.27 -13.14 -1.20
N GLN A 311 -28.07 -14.01 -1.79
CA GLN A 311 -28.10 -15.42 -1.44
C GLN A 311 -26.74 -16.00 -1.83
N LEU A 312 -25.93 -16.27 -0.81
CA LEU A 312 -24.67 -16.97 -0.98
C LEU A 312 -24.96 -18.36 -1.54
N GLU A 313 -24.24 -18.74 -2.59
CA GLU A 313 -24.33 -20.05 -3.21
C GLU A 313 -23.24 -20.96 -2.67
N GLU A 314 -23.59 -22.20 -2.34
CA GLU A 314 -22.61 -23.20 -1.97
C GLU A 314 -22.01 -23.83 -3.24
N VAL A 315 -20.69 -23.70 -3.40
CA VAL A 315 -19.98 -24.12 -4.60
C VAL A 315 -18.73 -24.95 -4.28
N TYR A 316 -18.41 -25.88 -5.18
CA TYR A 316 -17.11 -26.52 -5.27
C TYR A 316 -16.23 -25.81 -6.28
N VAL A 317 -14.93 -25.77 -6.02
CA VAL A 317 -13.93 -25.35 -7.02
C VAL A 317 -13.53 -26.59 -7.82
N ARG A 318 -13.81 -26.58 -9.13
CA ARG A 318 -13.46 -27.69 -10.02
C ARG A 318 -12.12 -27.53 -10.70
N GLU A 319 -11.72 -26.28 -10.84
CA GLU A 319 -10.53 -25.93 -11.58
C GLU A 319 -10.05 -24.55 -11.15
N LYS A 320 -8.79 -24.46 -10.74
CA LYS A 320 -8.13 -23.22 -10.29
C LYS A 320 -7.01 -22.85 -11.26
N VAL A 321 -6.88 -21.56 -11.57
CA VAL A 321 -5.76 -20.97 -12.29
C VAL A 321 -5.30 -19.72 -11.56
N ARG A 322 -3.98 -19.58 -11.46
CA ARG A 322 -3.33 -18.36 -11.00
C ARG A 322 -2.37 -17.87 -12.08
N VAL A 323 -2.50 -16.61 -12.44
CA VAL A 323 -1.61 -15.91 -13.38
C VAL A 323 -1.04 -14.70 -12.65
N GLU A 324 0.25 -14.48 -12.79
CA GLU A 324 0.94 -13.34 -12.20
C GLU A 324 1.62 -12.55 -13.30
N SER A 325 1.45 -11.24 -13.27
CA SER A 325 2.16 -10.31 -14.15
C SER A 325 2.83 -9.24 -13.31
N ALA A 326 4.15 -9.14 -13.46
CA ALA A 326 4.94 -8.06 -12.88
C ALA A 326 4.49 -6.71 -13.43
N ASP A 327 4.42 -5.71 -12.56
CA ASP A 327 4.11 -4.32 -12.93
C ASP A 327 5.29 -3.41 -12.58
N PRO A 328 6.02 -2.85 -13.56
CA PRO A 328 7.19 -2.02 -13.31
C PRO A 328 6.92 -0.81 -12.42
N SER A 329 5.72 -0.21 -12.51
CA SER A 329 5.39 0.96 -11.70
C SER A 329 5.15 0.59 -10.24
N LEU A 330 4.58 -0.60 -9.96
CA LEU A 330 4.39 -1.10 -8.60
C LEU A 330 5.72 -1.52 -7.97
N ILE A 331 6.63 -2.11 -8.76
CA ILE A 331 8.01 -2.41 -8.31
C ILE A 331 8.75 -1.12 -7.95
N SER A 332 8.66 -0.10 -8.81
CA SER A 332 9.23 1.22 -8.55
C SER A 332 8.62 1.84 -7.28
N LEU A 333 7.30 1.77 -7.14
CA LEU A 333 6.58 2.28 -5.97
C LEU A 333 7.05 1.60 -4.67
N TYR A 334 7.13 0.27 -4.66
CA TYR A 334 7.64 -0.48 -3.51
C TYR A 334 9.06 -0.08 -3.13
N SER A 335 9.95 0.06 -4.11
CA SER A 335 11.33 0.48 -3.87
C SER A 335 11.43 1.89 -3.27
N LYS A 336 10.64 2.85 -3.78
CA LYS A 336 10.57 4.22 -3.26
C LYS A 336 10.02 4.23 -1.84
N LEU A 337 8.92 3.52 -1.57
CA LEU A 337 8.36 3.41 -0.22
C LEU A 337 9.34 2.77 0.77
N GLY A 338 10.09 1.76 0.35
CA GLY A 338 11.15 1.16 1.17
C GLY A 338 12.25 2.17 1.54
N TYR A 339 12.70 2.98 0.58
CA TYR A 339 13.67 4.05 0.85
C TYR A 339 13.11 5.10 1.82
N LEU A 340 11.87 5.57 1.59
CA LEU A 340 11.23 6.56 2.45
C LEU A 340 11.01 6.04 3.87
N SER A 341 10.70 4.75 4.02
CA SER A 341 10.58 4.10 5.33
C SER A 341 11.90 4.16 6.12
N ILE A 342 13.03 3.88 5.48
CA ILE A 342 14.36 3.96 6.11
C ILE A 342 14.70 5.40 6.49
N LEU A 343 14.45 6.36 5.60
CA LEU A 343 14.70 7.78 5.86
C LEU A 343 13.85 8.29 7.04
N LEU A 344 12.57 7.92 7.07
CA LEU A 344 11.67 8.27 8.16
C LEU A 344 12.13 7.68 9.49
N ASP A 345 12.48 6.40 9.52
CA ASP A 345 12.97 5.72 10.72
C ASP A 345 14.27 6.36 11.25
N GLN A 346 15.20 6.74 10.37
CA GLN A 346 16.40 7.48 10.78
C GLN A 346 16.04 8.84 11.41
N ALA A 347 15.14 9.58 10.78
CA ALA A 347 14.73 10.90 11.30
C ALA A 347 14.01 10.76 12.65
N ARG A 348 13.15 9.75 12.82
CA ARG A 348 12.46 9.44 14.08
C ARG A 348 13.43 9.13 15.20
N ARG A 349 14.39 8.23 14.97
CA ARG A 349 15.40 7.85 15.98
C ARG A 349 16.21 9.05 16.44
N ASN A 350 16.58 9.93 15.51
CA ASN A 350 17.34 11.14 15.85
C ASN A 350 16.51 12.09 16.74
N LEU A 351 15.24 12.32 16.39
CA LEU A 351 14.35 13.17 17.17
C LEU A 351 14.09 12.57 18.57
N ASP A 352 13.76 11.28 18.63
CA ASP A 352 13.49 10.58 19.88
C ASP A 352 14.72 10.55 20.82
N ALA A 353 15.93 10.43 20.27
CA ALA A 353 17.15 10.49 21.07
C ALA A 353 17.29 11.83 21.79
N VAL A 354 17.08 12.94 21.10
CA VAL A 354 17.18 14.29 21.67
C VAL A 354 16.02 14.56 22.64
N MET A 355 14.81 14.13 22.33
CA MET A 355 13.65 14.29 23.22
C MET A 355 13.78 13.48 24.52
N ASN A 356 14.30 12.25 24.46
CA ASN A 356 14.52 11.42 25.65
C ASN A 356 15.62 11.98 26.58
N LEU A 357 16.61 12.68 26.02
CA LEU A 357 17.62 13.39 26.80
C LEU A 357 17.05 14.58 27.59
N GLN A 358 15.94 15.19 27.13
CA GLN A 358 15.22 16.22 27.88
C GLN A 358 14.45 15.63 29.07
N LEU A 359 13.72 14.54 28.86
CA LEU A 359 12.83 13.94 29.87
C LEU A 359 13.56 13.42 31.12
N LYS A 360 14.78 12.87 30.94
CA LYS A 360 15.60 12.32 32.04
C LYS A 360 16.14 13.37 33.02
N GLU A 361 16.15 14.65 32.64
CA GLU A 361 16.62 15.73 33.51
C GLU A 361 15.49 16.38 34.31
N TYR A 362 14.26 16.40 33.82
CA TYR A 362 13.10 16.87 34.58
C TYR A 362 12.69 15.93 35.72
N THR A 363 13.24 14.71 35.75
CA THR A 363 12.97 13.68 36.76
C THR A 363 14.10 13.53 37.80
N LYS A 364 15.12 14.40 37.75
CA LYS A 364 16.14 14.56 38.79
C LYS A 364 15.98 15.92 39.45
#